data_AF-A0A1Y4S8G0-F1
#
_entry.id   AF-A0A1Y4S8G0-F1
#
_cell.length_a   1.000
_cell.length_b   1.000
_cell.length_c   1.000
_cell.angle_alpha   90.00
_cell.angle_beta   90.00
_cell.angle_gamma   90.00
#
_symmetry.space_group_name_H-M   'P 1'
#
loop_
_entity.id
_entity.type
_entity.pdbx_description
1 polymer ?
#
loop_
_entity_poly.entity_id
_entity_poly.type
_entity_poly.pdbx_seq_one_letter_code
_entity_poly.pdbx_strand_id
1 'polypeptide(L)'
;MKAPRTWFSTSLRGDARSLRRRFAVLFHPGVRRGRVLLLLLALVVALSGGLVACQTATQTERLCRERFEAALAVTRHLVSGDHPDHTGDTFQDADGQTWYHCTHYASQEELWNALGEVFTDGYLQAFSNLEGCFQDRENGLWCAVLSLYDVSPWLSEDTADLDTLQVLSQEGDRIVFTMDCSATAGQPVPNYFALEQSDGVWHFSACFSAEDVRGVLSEETVLAAFRTGEGEEAQELTDTVAERLPLDGQTLAVVRSEGPHVHGLGALEVGTVDNTTGTLTAPLFYVGADEFQYQLRSGDGWAEVRYTAWQMYQGILYPQAGVLLWDGSVWQRIWPDVGNEWYLSYWVGRTAELGDDGFSLYATDENGSSTGELLTTVSNEELALLREGALYSRDLDISPTVRAAIQDALASGPIRLTAITPAGAYSGLEVYQVDWEMYANDAWQSMSIADTPWYAFFDGQETLLDVRTSAPEALEETALAVRWGLTDPEYALTDETQSTWYGLTGPAELDELLGGAPTVEALPYEVDQPGSHWERRSWEGLSLECLVHADGTSWLYRLETTRPDLFTRRGAHVGIPRAEVLALYPAASSGSPWDWDETAGKNLWVGPDTIPGFYLGFQMENGRVAAIRLLNFYD
;
A
#
# COMPACT_ATOMS: atom_id res chain seq x y z
N MET A 1 -0.25 -72.94 -2.38
CA MET A 1 0.44 -72.10 -3.38
C MET A 1 1.42 -71.19 -2.65
N LYS A 2 2.68 -71.13 -3.10
CA LYS A 2 3.78 -70.40 -2.45
C LYS A 2 3.82 -68.96 -2.96
N ALA A 3 3.79 -67.99 -2.05
CA ALA A 3 3.99 -66.57 -2.33
C ALA A 3 5.46 -66.27 -2.69
N PRO A 4 5.73 -65.24 -3.53
CA PRO A 4 7.04 -65.00 -4.12
C PRO A 4 8.04 -64.42 -3.11
N ARG A 5 9.29 -64.91 -3.17
CA ARG A 5 10.41 -64.47 -2.36
C ARG A 5 11.02 -63.20 -2.94
N THR A 6 10.85 -62.06 -2.28
CA THR A 6 11.60 -60.83 -2.55
C THR A 6 12.84 -60.76 -1.64
N TRP A 7 13.85 -60.01 -2.10
CA TRP A 7 15.23 -59.93 -1.57
C TRP A 7 15.34 -59.54 -0.09
N PHE A 8 14.26 -59.00 0.49
CA PHE A 8 14.19 -58.59 1.89
C PHE A 8 13.60 -59.66 2.84
N SER A 9 13.22 -60.83 2.34
CA SER A 9 12.74 -61.94 3.18
C SER A 9 13.85 -62.94 3.50
N THR A 10 14.78 -62.56 4.37
CA THR A 10 15.60 -63.57 5.08
C THR A 10 15.15 -63.61 6.54
N SER A 11 14.51 -64.72 6.91
CA SER A 11 14.28 -65.06 8.31
C SER A 11 15.62 -65.09 9.04
N LEU A 12 15.77 -64.29 10.08
CA LEU A 12 16.90 -64.33 11.01
C LEU A 12 16.85 -65.64 11.83
N ARG A 13 17.21 -66.75 11.18
CA ARG A 13 17.53 -68.01 11.84
C ARG A 13 18.96 -68.39 11.47
N GLY A 14 19.88 -67.94 12.30
CA GLY A 14 21.30 -68.26 12.22
C GLY A 14 21.99 -67.86 13.52
N ASP A 15 22.80 -68.78 14.05
CA ASP A 15 23.58 -68.64 15.29
C ASP A 15 24.35 -67.30 15.35
N ALA A 16 24.48 -66.74 16.55
CA ALA A 16 25.01 -65.41 16.86
C ALA A 16 26.39 -65.14 16.24
N ARG A 17 27.19 -66.19 15.98
CA ARG A 17 28.46 -66.07 15.25
C ARG A 17 28.29 -65.66 13.77
N SER A 18 27.26 -66.15 13.09
CA SER A 18 26.97 -65.78 11.70
C SER A 18 26.46 -64.34 11.59
N LEU A 19 25.65 -63.90 12.55
CA LEU A 19 25.23 -62.50 12.66
C LEU A 19 26.41 -61.57 12.95
N ARG A 20 27.31 -61.94 13.87
CA ARG A 20 28.54 -61.18 14.15
C ARG A 20 29.45 -61.05 12.93
N ARG A 21 29.62 -62.11 12.12
CA ARG A 21 30.41 -62.02 10.88
C ARG A 21 29.78 -61.10 9.84
N ARG A 22 28.44 -61.08 9.71
CA ARG A 22 27.75 -60.20 8.75
C ARG A 22 27.78 -58.73 9.20
N PHE A 23 27.60 -58.46 10.49
CA PHE A 23 27.78 -57.11 11.03
C PHE A 23 29.24 -56.65 10.94
N ALA A 24 30.21 -57.53 11.15
CA ALA A 24 31.63 -57.20 10.99
C ALA A 24 32.00 -56.81 9.54
N VAL A 25 31.27 -57.30 8.53
CA VAL A 25 31.43 -56.89 7.13
C VAL A 25 30.79 -55.52 6.86
N LEU A 26 29.65 -55.21 7.49
CA LEU A 26 29.00 -53.89 7.38
C LEU A 26 29.81 -52.77 8.05
N PHE A 27 30.56 -53.09 9.11
CA PHE A 27 31.37 -52.14 9.87
C PHE A 27 32.87 -52.27 9.63
N HIS A 28 33.30 -52.94 8.55
CA HIS A 28 34.71 -52.95 8.19
C HIS A 28 35.10 -51.62 7.53
N PRO A 29 36.06 -50.87 8.10
CA PRO A 29 36.45 -49.56 7.57
C PRO A 29 37.43 -49.76 6.40
N GLY A 30 36.87 -49.76 5.19
CA GLY A 30 37.58 -49.64 3.92
C GLY A 30 36.52 -49.59 2.83
N VAL A 31 36.38 -48.57 1.99
CA VAL A 31 37.40 -47.84 1.23
C VAL A 31 36.85 -46.43 0.94
N ARG A 32 37.75 -45.44 0.85
CA ARG A 32 37.53 -44.01 0.55
C ARG A 32 36.67 -43.65 -0.69
N ARG A 33 36.05 -44.62 -1.37
CA ARG A 33 35.31 -44.41 -2.63
C ARG A 33 33.90 -43.83 -2.44
N GLY A 34 33.22 -44.12 -1.33
CA GLY A 34 31.85 -43.60 -1.10
C GLY A 34 31.79 -42.09 -0.87
N ARG A 35 32.76 -41.53 -0.13
CA ARG A 35 32.84 -40.08 0.11
C ARG A 35 33.22 -39.29 -1.14
N VAL A 36 34.09 -39.84 -1.98
CA VAL A 36 34.48 -39.22 -3.26
C VAL A 36 33.30 -39.20 -4.24
N LEU A 37 32.50 -40.27 -4.28
CA LEU A 37 31.30 -40.32 -5.13
C LEU A 37 30.21 -39.35 -4.66
N LEU A 38 30.01 -39.23 -3.33
CA LEU A 38 29.08 -38.23 -2.77
C LEU A 38 29.56 -36.80 -2.98
N LEU A 39 30.86 -36.53 -2.85
CA LEU A 39 31.44 -35.23 -3.15
C LEU A 39 31.36 -34.88 -4.63
N LEU A 40 31.60 -35.84 -5.54
CA LEU A 40 31.41 -35.64 -6.97
C LEU A 40 29.94 -35.41 -7.32
N LEU A 41 29.01 -36.12 -6.68
CA LEU A 41 27.58 -35.90 -6.90
C LEU A 41 27.13 -34.53 -6.39
N ALA A 42 27.59 -34.12 -5.21
CA ALA A 42 27.33 -32.79 -4.66
C ALA A 42 27.96 -31.69 -5.52
N LEU A 43 29.16 -31.91 -6.06
CA LEU A 43 29.82 -31.00 -6.99
C LEU A 43 29.04 -30.92 -8.31
N VAL A 44 28.57 -32.03 -8.85
CA VAL A 44 27.74 -32.04 -10.07
C VAL A 44 26.41 -31.33 -9.82
N VAL A 45 25.74 -31.55 -8.68
CA VAL A 45 24.51 -30.84 -8.33
C VAL A 45 24.76 -29.34 -8.13
N ALA A 46 25.86 -28.95 -7.47
CA ALA A 46 26.24 -27.55 -7.30
C ALA A 46 26.63 -26.88 -8.63
N LEU A 47 27.34 -27.58 -9.51
CA LEU A 47 27.70 -27.09 -10.85
C LEU A 47 26.48 -27.06 -11.78
N SER A 48 25.54 -28.00 -11.64
CA SER A 48 24.29 -28.02 -12.40
C SER A 48 23.35 -26.91 -11.93
N GLY A 49 23.26 -26.69 -10.61
CA GLY A 49 22.54 -25.56 -10.02
C GLY A 49 23.16 -24.22 -10.41
N GLY A 50 24.48 -24.13 -10.45
CA GLY A 50 25.21 -22.96 -10.97
C GLY A 50 24.97 -22.73 -12.46
N LEU A 51 24.92 -23.78 -13.29
CA LEU A 51 24.61 -23.65 -14.73
C LEU A 51 23.18 -23.20 -14.98
N VAL A 52 22.21 -23.70 -14.21
CA VAL A 52 20.80 -23.27 -14.30
C VAL A 52 20.68 -21.83 -13.79
N ALA A 53 21.30 -21.48 -12.67
CA ALA A 53 21.32 -20.11 -12.14
C ALA A 53 22.00 -19.11 -13.10
N CYS A 54 23.10 -19.51 -13.75
CA CYS A 54 23.75 -18.68 -14.78
C CYS A 54 22.87 -18.52 -16.03
N GLN A 55 22.15 -19.56 -16.46
CA GLN A 55 21.22 -19.47 -17.59
C GLN A 55 20.03 -18.55 -17.28
N THR A 56 19.46 -18.66 -16.07
CA THR A 56 18.38 -17.79 -15.61
C THR A 56 18.86 -16.34 -15.50
N ALA A 57 20.03 -16.09 -14.88
CA ALA A 57 20.60 -14.76 -14.78
C ALA A 57 20.86 -14.11 -16.15
N THR A 58 21.43 -14.85 -17.12
CA THR A 58 21.66 -14.33 -18.48
C THR A 58 20.35 -14.08 -19.26
N GLN A 59 19.28 -14.83 -18.98
CA GLN A 59 17.98 -14.61 -19.60
C GLN A 59 17.28 -13.37 -19.02
N THR A 60 17.35 -13.19 -17.70
CA THR A 60 16.78 -12.03 -17.00
C THR A 60 17.52 -10.74 -17.37
N GLU A 61 18.86 -10.77 -17.42
CA GLU A 61 19.67 -9.62 -17.85
C GLU A 61 19.35 -9.19 -19.29
N ARG A 62 19.15 -10.17 -20.19
CA ARG A 62 18.74 -9.90 -21.57
C ARG A 62 17.35 -9.25 -21.63
N LEU A 63 16.40 -9.72 -20.82
CA LEU A 63 15.07 -9.15 -20.72
C LEU A 63 15.14 -7.69 -20.22
N CYS A 64 15.88 -7.43 -19.14
CA CYS A 64 16.06 -6.07 -18.61
C CYS A 64 16.63 -5.13 -19.68
N ARG A 65 17.64 -5.58 -20.43
CA ARG A 65 18.23 -4.81 -21.54
C ARG A 65 17.23 -4.54 -22.66
N GLU A 66 16.50 -5.56 -23.11
CA GLU A 66 15.50 -5.43 -24.17
C GLU A 66 14.38 -4.45 -23.78
N ARG A 67 13.88 -4.55 -22.55
CA ARG A 67 12.84 -3.65 -22.05
C ARG A 67 13.35 -2.23 -21.88
N PHE A 68 14.56 -2.05 -21.38
CA PHE A 68 15.18 -0.73 -21.25
C PHE A 68 15.40 -0.06 -22.61
N GLU A 69 15.86 -0.80 -23.61
CA GLU A 69 16.01 -0.29 -24.99
C GLU A 69 14.66 0.10 -25.60
N ALA A 70 13.59 -0.67 -25.36
CA ALA A 70 12.24 -0.33 -25.79
C ALA A 70 11.73 0.95 -25.10
N ALA A 71 12.01 1.11 -23.81
CA ALA A 71 11.65 2.31 -23.06
C ALA A 71 12.34 3.56 -23.62
N LEU A 72 13.64 3.46 -23.82
CA LEU A 72 14.45 4.54 -24.38
C LEU A 72 13.97 4.95 -25.77
N ALA A 73 13.53 4.00 -26.60
CA ALA A 73 13.01 4.28 -27.93
C ALA A 73 11.74 5.14 -27.89
N VAL A 74 10.81 4.82 -26.99
CA VAL A 74 9.55 5.57 -26.85
C VAL A 74 9.80 6.95 -26.22
N THR A 75 10.63 7.03 -25.19
CA THR A 75 10.84 8.29 -24.46
C THR A 75 11.68 9.32 -25.21
N ARG A 76 12.59 8.89 -26.10
CA ARG A 76 13.32 9.78 -27.02
C ARG A 76 12.39 10.62 -27.89
N HIS A 77 11.26 10.06 -28.31
CA HIS A 77 10.28 10.76 -29.14
C HIS A 77 9.59 11.91 -28.39
N LEU A 78 9.71 11.93 -27.06
CA LEU A 78 9.08 12.93 -26.21
C LEU A 78 9.96 14.18 -25.99
N VAL A 79 11.30 14.10 -26.12
CA VAL A 79 12.21 15.19 -25.78
C VAL A 79 12.28 16.24 -26.90
N SER A 80 11.85 17.48 -26.64
CA SER A 80 11.68 18.56 -27.64
C SER A 80 12.85 19.54 -27.79
N GLY A 81 13.94 19.40 -27.03
CA GLY A 81 15.07 20.34 -27.08
C GLY A 81 16.16 19.92 -28.08
N ASP A 82 16.37 20.69 -29.17
CA ASP A 82 17.43 20.54 -30.18
C ASP A 82 17.68 19.12 -30.75
N HIS A 83 16.74 18.17 -30.55
CA HIS A 83 16.88 16.82 -31.07
C HIS A 83 16.79 16.84 -32.60
N PRO A 84 17.74 16.23 -33.34
CA PRO A 84 17.80 16.27 -34.80
C PRO A 84 16.58 15.64 -35.51
N ASP A 85 15.68 15.00 -34.77
CA ASP A 85 14.48 14.33 -35.29
C ASP A 85 13.23 15.24 -35.29
N HIS A 86 13.22 16.34 -34.52
CA HIS A 86 12.15 17.36 -34.58
C HIS A 86 12.41 18.36 -35.70
N THR A 87 12.42 17.86 -36.94
CA THR A 87 12.63 18.68 -38.16
C THR A 87 11.32 19.15 -38.80
N GLY A 88 10.22 19.07 -38.05
CA GLY A 88 8.87 19.36 -38.51
C GLY A 88 8.45 20.82 -38.46
N ASP A 89 7.25 21.08 -38.95
CA ASP A 89 6.57 22.37 -38.83
C ASP A 89 6.45 22.77 -37.35
N THR A 90 6.44 24.08 -37.09
CA THR A 90 6.21 24.64 -35.75
C THR A 90 5.05 25.63 -35.77
N PHE A 91 4.37 25.78 -34.63
CA PHE A 91 3.43 26.89 -34.42
C PHE A 91 3.58 27.47 -33.03
N GLN A 92 3.07 28.68 -32.83
CA GLN A 92 2.91 29.30 -31.52
C GLN A 92 1.44 29.40 -31.17
N ASP A 93 1.08 29.05 -29.94
CA ASP A 93 -0.29 29.21 -29.45
C ASP A 93 -0.56 30.65 -28.95
N ALA A 94 -1.74 30.86 -28.38
CA ALA A 94 -2.19 32.16 -27.89
C ALA A 94 -1.35 32.68 -26.71
N ASP A 95 -0.71 31.78 -25.97
CA ASP A 95 0.10 32.09 -24.79
C ASP A 95 1.59 32.25 -25.15
N GLY A 96 1.93 32.10 -26.43
CA GLY A 96 3.28 32.26 -26.97
C GLY A 96 4.16 31.02 -26.84
N GLN A 97 3.58 29.89 -26.39
CA GLN A 97 4.27 28.61 -26.30
C GLN A 97 4.49 28.05 -27.70
N THR A 98 5.71 27.56 -27.97
CA THR A 98 6.05 26.96 -29.26
C THR A 98 5.78 25.46 -29.22
N TRP A 99 5.20 24.97 -30.30
CA TRP A 99 4.80 23.59 -30.51
C TRP A 99 5.50 23.01 -31.73
N TYR A 100 5.95 21.76 -31.62
CA TYR A 100 6.62 21.01 -32.70
C TYR A 100 5.75 19.85 -33.14
N HIS A 101 5.74 19.58 -34.43
CA HIS A 101 5.07 18.39 -34.96
C HIS A 101 5.83 17.13 -34.56
N CYS A 102 5.17 16.24 -33.80
CA CYS A 102 5.69 14.92 -33.48
C CYS A 102 5.54 14.01 -34.70
N THR A 103 6.65 13.49 -35.23
CA THR A 103 6.63 12.67 -36.45
C THR A 103 6.49 11.18 -36.19
N HIS A 104 6.62 10.76 -34.93
CA HIS A 104 6.64 9.35 -34.52
C HIS A 104 5.25 8.80 -34.21
N TYR A 105 4.30 9.68 -33.87
CA TYR A 105 2.94 9.33 -33.49
C TYR A 105 1.95 10.26 -34.19
N ALA A 106 0.86 9.70 -34.70
CA ALA A 106 -0.18 10.46 -35.37
C ALA A 106 -1.17 11.10 -34.39
N SER A 107 -1.26 10.57 -33.16
CA SER A 107 -2.15 11.08 -32.12
C SER A 107 -1.61 10.85 -30.71
N GLN A 108 -2.20 11.53 -29.71
CA GLN A 108 -1.96 11.25 -28.29
C GLN A 108 -2.25 9.79 -27.95
N GLU A 109 -3.34 9.23 -28.47
CA GLU A 109 -3.70 7.82 -28.27
C GLU A 109 -2.57 6.87 -28.72
N GLU A 110 -1.97 7.13 -29.88
CA GLU A 110 -0.85 6.30 -30.38
C GLU A 110 0.40 6.43 -29.50
N LEU A 111 0.67 7.64 -29.00
CA LEU A 111 1.77 7.88 -28.08
C LEU A 111 1.56 7.18 -26.73
N TRP A 112 0.37 7.31 -26.14
CA TRP A 112 0.05 6.68 -24.85
C TRP A 112 0.03 5.16 -24.95
N ASN A 113 -0.44 4.60 -26.07
CA ASN A 113 -0.33 3.16 -26.33
C ASN A 113 1.15 2.70 -26.38
N ALA A 114 2.02 3.44 -27.08
CA ALA A 114 3.44 3.11 -27.13
C ALA A 114 4.13 3.20 -25.76
N LEU A 115 3.70 4.15 -24.93
CA LEU A 115 4.15 4.27 -23.54
C LEU A 115 3.65 3.11 -22.67
N GLY A 116 2.38 2.69 -22.84
CA GLY A 116 1.80 1.52 -22.17
C GLY A 116 2.44 0.19 -22.53
N GLU A 117 3.05 0.05 -23.71
CA GLU A 117 3.82 -1.15 -24.07
C GLU A 117 5.09 -1.33 -23.24
N VAL A 118 5.55 -0.27 -22.56
CA VAL A 118 6.82 -0.23 -21.85
C VAL A 118 6.64 -0.02 -20.36
N PHE A 119 5.69 0.82 -19.96
CA PHE A 119 5.49 1.24 -18.59
C PHE A 119 4.17 0.69 -18.04
N THR A 120 4.13 0.44 -16.74
CA THR A 120 2.87 0.14 -16.05
C THR A 120 2.02 1.40 -15.96
N ASP A 121 0.70 1.25 -15.86
CA ASP A 121 -0.22 2.38 -15.70
C ASP A 121 0.14 3.25 -14.48
N GLY A 122 0.53 2.62 -13.37
CA GLY A 122 1.01 3.31 -12.17
C GLY A 122 2.26 4.15 -12.42
N TYR A 123 3.21 3.65 -13.23
CA TYR A 123 4.39 4.42 -13.63
C TYR A 123 4.04 5.52 -14.64
N LEU A 124 3.06 5.28 -15.52
CA LEU A 124 2.56 6.29 -16.45
C LEU A 124 1.87 7.47 -15.76
N GLN A 125 1.28 7.27 -14.58
CA GLN A 125 0.76 8.39 -13.79
C GLN A 125 1.85 9.42 -13.42
N ALA A 126 3.12 9.02 -13.30
CA ALA A 126 4.21 9.97 -13.10
C ALA A 126 4.46 10.87 -14.33
N PHE A 127 3.96 10.46 -15.50
CA PHE A 127 3.93 11.24 -16.73
C PHE A 127 2.67 12.11 -16.87
N SER A 128 1.81 12.21 -15.85
CA SER A 128 0.60 13.06 -15.89
C SER A 128 0.91 14.54 -16.13
N ASN A 129 2.11 15.00 -15.75
CA ASN A 129 2.60 16.34 -16.09
C ASN A 129 2.82 16.57 -17.61
N LEU A 130 2.74 15.51 -18.43
CA LEU A 130 2.70 15.62 -19.88
C LEU A 130 1.30 15.97 -20.41
N GLU A 131 0.26 15.94 -19.57
CA GLU A 131 -1.06 16.45 -19.96
C GLU A 131 -0.97 17.96 -20.24
N GLY A 132 -1.31 18.35 -21.46
CA GLY A 132 -1.10 19.73 -21.95
C GLY A 132 0.26 19.97 -22.60
N CYS A 133 1.20 19.03 -22.53
CA CYS A 133 2.44 19.05 -23.31
C CYS A 133 2.27 18.48 -24.72
N PHE A 134 1.21 17.70 -24.95
CA PHE A 134 0.86 17.12 -26.26
C PHE A 134 -0.52 17.60 -26.73
N GLN A 135 -0.70 17.77 -28.03
CA GLN A 135 -1.98 18.22 -28.62
C GLN A 135 -2.24 17.55 -29.97
N ASP A 136 -3.42 16.93 -30.10
CA ASP A 136 -3.93 16.45 -31.38
C ASP A 136 -4.42 17.62 -32.25
N ARG A 137 -3.97 17.66 -33.51
CA ARG A 137 -4.47 18.62 -34.52
C ARG A 137 -4.72 17.91 -35.85
N GLU A 138 -5.37 18.60 -36.79
CA GLU A 138 -5.79 18.04 -38.10
C GLU A 138 -4.66 17.36 -38.91
N ASN A 139 -3.38 17.66 -38.60
CA ASN A 139 -2.21 17.15 -39.30
C ASN A 139 -1.29 16.25 -38.44
N GLY A 140 -1.70 15.84 -37.23
CA GLY A 140 -0.91 14.95 -36.37
C GLY A 140 -0.79 15.43 -34.93
N LEU A 141 0.09 14.76 -34.16
CA LEU A 141 0.40 15.08 -32.78
C LEU A 141 1.43 16.22 -32.70
N TRP A 142 1.26 17.12 -31.73
CA TRP A 142 2.16 18.25 -31.49
C TRP A 142 2.65 18.25 -30.05
N CYS A 143 3.91 18.62 -29.81
CA CYS A 143 4.51 18.69 -28.47
C CYS A 143 5.07 20.08 -28.15
N ALA A 144 4.94 20.52 -26.90
CA ALA A 144 5.46 21.79 -26.42
C ALA A 144 6.98 21.72 -26.07
N VAL A 145 7.71 22.83 -26.20
CA VAL A 145 9.18 22.95 -25.97
C VAL A 145 9.67 22.45 -24.61
N LEU A 146 8.84 22.37 -23.56
CA LEU A 146 9.28 22.15 -22.18
C LEU A 146 9.04 20.75 -21.62
N SER A 147 8.72 19.77 -22.45
CA SER A 147 7.91 18.66 -21.95
C SER A 147 8.65 17.58 -21.16
N LEU A 148 10.00 17.44 -21.18
CA LEU A 148 10.61 16.22 -20.61
C LEU A 148 11.91 16.28 -19.84
N TYR A 149 12.43 17.47 -19.52
CA TYR A 149 13.67 17.50 -18.73
C TYR A 149 13.51 16.90 -17.32
N ASP A 150 12.29 16.77 -16.79
CA ASP A 150 12.04 16.41 -15.39
C ASP A 150 11.28 15.09 -15.15
N VAL A 151 10.92 14.29 -16.17
CA VAL A 151 10.09 13.07 -15.93
C VAL A 151 10.92 11.85 -15.52
N SER A 152 12.21 11.83 -15.86
CA SER A 152 13.22 10.97 -15.20
C SER A 152 14.63 11.21 -15.78
N PRO A 153 15.67 11.34 -14.94
CA PRO A 153 17.02 11.67 -15.40
C PRO A 153 17.65 10.62 -16.32
N TRP A 154 17.16 9.37 -16.34
CA TRP A 154 17.65 8.29 -17.23
C TRP A 154 17.02 8.29 -18.64
N LEU A 155 16.05 9.17 -18.91
CA LEU A 155 15.36 9.25 -20.20
C LEU A 155 16.11 10.08 -21.26
N SER A 156 17.22 10.72 -20.90
CA SER A 156 18.08 11.42 -21.87
C SER A 156 19.19 10.49 -22.38
N GLU A 157 19.49 10.58 -23.69
CA GLU A 157 20.39 9.66 -24.44
C GLU A 157 21.81 9.50 -23.84
N ASP A 158 22.23 10.41 -22.95
CA ASP A 158 23.59 10.49 -22.44
C ASP A 158 23.78 9.92 -21.02
N THR A 159 22.79 9.21 -20.47
CA THR A 159 22.78 8.86 -19.04
C THR A 159 23.13 7.41 -18.74
N ALA A 160 22.44 6.41 -19.27
CA ALA A 160 22.56 5.01 -18.79
C ALA A 160 23.68 4.17 -19.45
N ASP A 161 24.52 3.52 -18.64
CA ASP A 161 25.54 2.55 -19.07
C ASP A 161 25.04 1.11 -18.88
N LEU A 162 24.46 0.54 -19.94
CA LEU A 162 23.97 -0.84 -19.94
C LEU A 162 25.06 -1.90 -19.71
N ASP A 163 26.35 -1.58 -19.82
CA ASP A 163 27.44 -2.51 -19.50
C ASP A 163 27.62 -2.70 -17.98
N THR A 164 27.02 -1.81 -17.17
CA THR A 164 26.98 -1.89 -15.70
C THR A 164 25.72 -2.55 -15.15
N LEU A 165 24.82 -3.02 -16.02
CA LEU A 165 23.54 -3.60 -15.62
C LEU A 165 23.75 -4.82 -14.71
N GLN A 166 23.12 -4.79 -13.53
CA GLN A 166 23.11 -5.87 -12.57
C GLN A 166 21.67 -6.17 -12.09
N VAL A 167 21.22 -7.41 -12.28
CA VAL A 167 19.97 -7.89 -11.67
C VAL A 167 20.21 -8.10 -10.17
N LEU A 168 19.36 -7.50 -9.33
CA LEU A 168 19.46 -7.52 -7.88
C LEU A 168 18.53 -8.57 -7.26
N SER A 169 17.29 -8.62 -7.72
CA SER A 169 16.31 -9.62 -7.30
C SER A 169 15.35 -9.97 -8.43
N GLN A 170 14.78 -11.17 -8.34
CA GLN A 170 13.70 -11.64 -9.20
C GLN A 170 12.76 -12.49 -8.35
N GLU A 171 11.53 -12.02 -8.16
CA GLU A 171 10.50 -12.64 -7.34
C GLU A 171 9.21 -12.70 -8.14
N GLY A 172 8.80 -13.90 -8.56
CA GLY A 172 7.58 -14.09 -9.33
C GLY A 172 7.58 -13.28 -10.64
N ASP A 173 6.64 -12.35 -10.71
CA ASP A 173 6.36 -11.40 -11.79
C ASP A 173 7.11 -10.07 -11.63
N ARG A 174 8.06 -9.95 -10.69
CA ARG A 174 8.85 -8.73 -10.48
C ARG A 174 10.35 -8.97 -10.59
N ILE A 175 11.05 -8.07 -11.28
CA ILE A 175 12.52 -8.04 -11.40
C ILE A 175 13.01 -6.68 -10.95
N VAL A 176 13.98 -6.63 -10.03
CA VAL A 176 14.69 -5.41 -9.66
C VAL A 176 16.12 -5.49 -10.18
N PHE A 177 16.57 -4.44 -10.86
CA PHE A 177 17.91 -4.36 -11.42
C PHE A 177 18.47 -2.94 -11.28
N THR A 178 19.78 -2.80 -11.42
CA THR A 178 20.47 -1.52 -11.36
C THR A 178 21.40 -1.34 -12.55
N MET A 179 21.65 -0.09 -12.94
CA MET A 179 22.72 0.29 -13.87
C MET A 179 23.19 1.70 -13.53
N ASP A 180 24.44 2.02 -13.84
CA ASP A 180 24.98 3.37 -13.67
C ASP A 180 24.36 4.32 -14.70
N CYS A 181 23.85 5.46 -14.22
CA CYS A 181 23.38 6.56 -15.05
C CYS A 181 24.16 7.85 -14.76
N SER A 182 24.39 8.68 -15.78
CA SER A 182 25.18 9.91 -15.73
C SER A 182 24.29 11.13 -16.02
N ALA A 183 23.90 11.90 -15.02
CA ALA A 183 23.35 13.23 -15.27
C ALA A 183 24.44 14.14 -15.86
N THR A 184 24.09 14.99 -16.83
CA THR A 184 25.02 15.80 -17.63
C THR A 184 26.07 16.49 -16.74
N ALA A 185 27.35 16.09 -16.91
CA ALA A 185 28.57 16.56 -16.21
C ALA A 185 28.94 15.94 -14.83
N GLY A 186 28.22 14.93 -14.32
CA GLY A 186 28.54 14.21 -13.06
C GLY A 186 29.32 12.88 -13.23
N GLN A 187 29.71 12.26 -12.10
CA GLN A 187 30.15 10.85 -12.12
C GLN A 187 28.92 9.93 -12.30
N PRO A 188 29.06 8.77 -12.98
CA PRO A 188 27.98 7.80 -13.09
C PRO A 188 27.53 7.35 -11.69
N VAL A 189 26.23 7.36 -11.44
CA VAL A 189 25.60 6.91 -10.19
C VAL A 189 24.65 5.75 -10.47
N PRO A 190 24.65 4.69 -9.63
CA PRO A 190 23.73 3.57 -9.83
C PRO A 190 22.29 4.07 -9.72
N ASN A 191 21.45 3.70 -10.67
CA ASN A 191 20.01 3.86 -10.63
C ASN A 191 19.37 2.48 -10.57
N TYR A 192 18.22 2.38 -9.93
CA TYR A 192 17.51 1.14 -9.70
C TYR A 192 16.18 1.17 -10.43
N PHE A 193 15.80 0.02 -10.96
CA PHE A 193 14.68 -0.14 -11.85
C PHE A 193 13.90 -1.38 -11.44
N ALA A 194 12.57 -1.32 -11.53
CA ALA A 194 11.71 -2.47 -11.37
C ALA A 194 10.96 -2.76 -12.68
N LEU A 195 10.96 -4.03 -13.09
CA LEU A 195 10.03 -4.55 -14.09
C LEU A 195 8.98 -5.39 -13.39
N GLU A 196 7.73 -5.26 -13.83
CA GLU A 196 6.61 -6.11 -13.44
C GLU A 196 5.98 -6.76 -14.67
N GLN A 197 5.51 -8.00 -14.52
CA GLN A 197 4.91 -8.75 -15.60
C GLN A 197 3.39 -8.70 -15.52
N SER A 198 2.77 -8.00 -16.47
CA SER A 198 1.31 -8.00 -16.68
C SER A 198 1.00 -8.56 -18.06
N ASP A 199 0.01 -9.46 -18.14
CA ASP A 199 -0.42 -10.09 -19.40
C ASP A 199 0.71 -10.74 -20.24
N GLY A 200 1.75 -11.21 -19.56
CA GLY A 200 2.90 -11.85 -20.19
C GLY A 200 3.94 -10.88 -20.77
N VAL A 201 3.73 -9.57 -20.66
CA VAL A 201 4.67 -8.51 -21.06
C VAL A 201 5.31 -7.92 -19.80
N TRP A 202 6.59 -7.57 -19.88
CA TRP A 202 7.31 -6.93 -18.78
C TRP A 202 7.30 -5.42 -18.96
N HIS A 203 6.86 -4.70 -17.95
CA HIS A 203 6.72 -3.25 -17.96
C HIS A 203 7.56 -2.65 -16.84
N PHE A 204 8.07 -1.43 -17.03
CA PHE A 204 8.67 -0.67 -15.94
C PHE A 204 7.61 -0.22 -14.95
N SER A 205 7.78 -0.60 -13.69
CA SER A 205 6.90 -0.20 -12.58
C SER A 205 7.52 0.84 -11.67
N ALA A 206 8.85 0.96 -11.64
CA ALA A 206 9.55 1.97 -10.86
C ALA A 206 10.93 2.29 -11.42
N CYS A 207 11.38 3.52 -11.20
CA CYS A 207 12.76 3.96 -11.27
C CYS A 207 13.04 4.84 -10.06
N PHE A 208 14.19 4.63 -9.45
CA PHE A 208 14.68 5.46 -8.36
C PHE A 208 16.21 5.49 -8.42
N SER A 209 16.81 6.65 -8.21
CA SER A 209 18.26 6.76 -8.16
C SER A 209 18.78 6.03 -6.91
N ALA A 210 20.06 5.62 -6.90
CA ALA A 210 20.68 5.21 -5.64
C ALA A 210 20.62 6.30 -4.59
N GLU A 211 20.49 7.55 -5.04
CA GLU A 211 20.30 8.74 -4.24
C GLU A 211 18.88 8.87 -3.67
N ASP A 212 17.83 8.40 -4.34
CA ASP A 212 16.47 8.26 -3.81
C ASP A 212 16.36 7.09 -2.81
N VAL A 213 17.21 6.07 -2.97
CA VAL A 213 17.40 4.98 -1.99
C VAL A 213 18.35 5.41 -0.86
N ARG A 214 19.22 6.40 -1.08
CA ARG A 214 20.15 6.99 -0.09
C ARG A 214 19.61 8.26 0.57
N GLY A 215 18.45 8.78 0.15
CA GLY A 215 17.75 9.91 0.78
C GLY A 215 17.16 9.53 2.13
N VAL A 216 17.01 8.23 2.36
CA VAL A 216 17.07 7.62 3.69
C VAL A 216 18.52 7.21 3.89
N LEU A 217 19.19 7.75 4.91
CA LEU A 217 20.47 7.17 5.30
C LEU A 217 20.24 5.67 5.47
N SER A 218 21.16 4.81 5.00
CA SER A 218 21.02 3.37 5.28
C SER A 218 20.82 3.21 6.80
N GLU A 219 19.99 2.27 7.27
CA GLU A 219 19.75 2.10 8.72
C GLU A 219 21.09 2.04 9.49
N GLU A 220 22.12 1.44 8.87
CA GLU A 220 23.49 1.42 9.39
C GLU A 220 24.15 2.81 9.47
N THR A 221 23.93 3.69 8.50
CA THR A 221 24.37 5.09 8.49
C THR A 221 23.60 5.94 9.51
N VAL A 222 22.29 5.76 9.66
CA VAL A 222 21.48 6.38 10.72
C VAL A 222 22.01 5.96 12.09
N LEU A 223 22.21 4.65 12.26
CA LEU A 223 22.77 4.09 13.47
C LEU A 223 24.19 4.58 13.74
N ALA A 224 25.04 4.73 12.71
CA ALA A 224 26.36 5.30 12.85
C ALA A 224 26.28 6.77 13.30
N ALA A 225 25.41 7.56 12.67
CA ALA A 225 25.11 8.95 13.02
C ALA A 225 24.50 9.08 14.43
N PHE A 226 23.78 8.07 14.92
CA PHE A 226 23.29 8.01 16.30
C PHE A 226 24.39 7.64 17.29
N ARG A 227 25.41 6.84 16.88
CA ARG A 227 26.50 6.33 17.74
C ARG A 227 27.67 7.31 17.93
N THR A 228 28.14 7.96 16.87
CA THR A 228 29.44 8.69 16.87
C THR A 228 29.30 10.06 17.54
N GLY A 229 29.32 10.09 18.87
CA GLY A 229 29.21 11.34 19.64
C GLY A 229 30.44 12.24 19.60
N GLU A 230 31.59 11.75 19.12
CA GLU A 230 32.84 12.51 18.92
C GLU A 230 33.89 11.55 18.32
N GLY A 231 34.40 11.83 17.13
CA GLY A 231 35.45 11.06 16.44
C GLY A 231 35.74 11.61 15.04
N GLU A 232 36.94 11.37 14.48
CA GLU A 232 37.34 11.92 13.16
C GLU A 232 36.41 11.48 11.99
N GLU A 233 35.74 10.33 12.09
CA GLU A 233 34.66 9.92 11.15
C GLU A 233 33.35 10.70 11.34
N ALA A 234 33.13 11.34 12.49
CA ALA A 234 31.97 12.17 12.75
C ALA A 234 32.02 13.50 11.98
N GLN A 235 33.20 13.95 11.52
CA GLN A 235 33.33 15.21 10.77
C GLN A 235 32.75 15.15 9.35
N GLU A 236 32.59 13.96 8.76
CA GLU A 236 31.86 13.77 7.50
C GLU A 236 30.34 13.55 7.72
N LEU A 237 29.92 13.21 8.94
CA LEU A 237 28.52 12.97 9.35
C LEU A 237 27.91 14.10 10.20
N THR A 238 28.70 15.11 10.59
CA THR A 238 28.26 16.24 11.43
C THR A 238 27.25 17.13 10.75
N ASP A 239 27.17 17.09 9.41
CA ASP A 239 26.15 17.81 8.66
C ASP A 239 24.78 17.10 8.74
N THR A 240 24.73 15.88 9.30
CA THR A 240 23.54 15.02 9.31
C THR A 240 22.86 14.87 10.68
N VAL A 241 23.57 15.00 11.81
CA VAL A 241 22.94 14.88 13.14
C VAL A 241 22.58 16.27 13.68
N ALA A 242 21.28 16.54 13.79
CA ALA A 242 20.80 17.85 14.18
C ALA A 242 20.77 18.02 15.72
N GLU A 243 20.32 17.01 16.48
CA GLU A 243 20.28 17.06 17.94
C GLU A 243 20.32 15.65 18.56
N ARG A 244 20.88 15.53 19.78
CA ARG A 244 20.84 14.30 20.58
C ARG A 244 20.38 14.59 22.00
N LEU A 245 19.59 13.67 22.53
CA LEU A 245 19.06 13.76 23.88
C LEU A 245 19.24 12.43 24.62
N PRO A 246 19.98 12.43 25.75
CA PRO A 246 20.11 11.25 26.57
C PRO A 246 18.78 10.92 27.27
N LEU A 247 18.40 9.65 27.22
CA LEU A 247 17.27 9.05 27.92
C LEU A 247 17.79 7.95 28.86
N ASP A 248 16.92 7.37 29.68
CA ASP A 248 17.35 6.29 30.58
C ASP A 248 17.74 5.04 29.78
N GLY A 249 19.04 4.70 29.80
CA GLY A 249 19.62 3.59 29.04
C GLY A 249 19.65 3.77 27.51
N GLN A 250 19.08 4.84 26.98
CA GLN A 250 18.90 5.09 25.53
C GLN A 250 19.38 6.49 25.14
N THR A 251 19.57 6.74 23.86
CA THR A 251 19.80 8.09 23.31
C THR A 251 18.82 8.31 22.18
N LEU A 252 18.04 9.38 22.27
CA LEU A 252 17.28 9.90 21.14
C LEU A 252 18.20 10.71 20.26
N ALA A 253 18.03 10.55 18.96
CA ALA A 253 18.71 11.38 17.98
C ALA A 253 17.73 11.82 16.90
N VAL A 254 17.86 13.09 16.53
CA VAL A 254 17.20 13.70 15.38
C VAL A 254 18.28 13.96 14.34
N VAL A 255 18.11 13.33 13.20
CA VAL A 255 19.03 13.39 12.06
C VAL A 255 18.32 14.10 10.92
N ARG A 256 19.02 15.07 10.34
CA ARG A 256 18.62 15.77 9.13
C ARG A 256 19.52 15.31 8.01
N SER A 257 19.01 14.56 7.03
CA SER A 257 19.75 14.30 5.79
C SER A 257 19.50 15.42 4.79
N GLU A 258 20.56 15.84 4.09
CA GLU A 258 20.43 16.69 2.91
C GLU A 258 20.23 15.81 1.68
N GLY A 259 19.23 16.16 0.87
CA GLY A 259 18.93 15.46 -0.38
C GLY A 259 19.88 15.83 -1.51
N PRO A 260 20.08 14.94 -2.50
CA PRO A 260 21.08 15.12 -3.54
C PRO A 260 20.66 16.01 -4.72
N HIS A 261 19.38 16.36 -4.87
CA HIS A 261 18.97 17.29 -5.92
C HIS A 261 19.36 18.73 -5.56
N VAL A 262 19.64 19.53 -6.58
CA VAL A 262 19.76 20.99 -6.49
C VAL A 262 18.38 21.53 -6.07
N HIS A 263 18.11 21.50 -4.76
CA HIS A 263 16.87 21.84 -4.02
C HIS A 263 15.91 20.73 -3.52
N GLY A 264 16.35 19.48 -3.23
CA GLY A 264 15.54 18.55 -2.37
C GLY A 264 15.41 17.11 -2.85
N LEU A 265 15.71 16.07 -2.06
CA LEU A 265 14.83 15.54 -1.00
C LEU A 265 15.63 15.28 0.29
N GLY A 266 15.57 16.20 1.26
CA GLY A 266 16.11 15.96 2.60
C GLY A 266 15.16 15.09 3.43
N ALA A 267 15.64 14.61 4.58
CA ALA A 267 14.80 13.91 5.54
C ALA A 267 15.04 14.35 6.97
N LEU A 268 13.98 14.31 7.77
CA LEU A 268 14.04 14.30 9.22
C LEU A 268 13.81 12.87 9.70
N GLU A 269 14.87 12.28 10.24
CA GLU A 269 14.88 10.94 10.82
C GLU A 269 14.94 11.07 12.35
N VAL A 270 13.98 10.45 13.03
CA VAL A 270 13.88 10.47 14.49
C VAL A 270 13.94 9.04 14.99
N GLY A 271 14.86 8.78 15.92
CA GLY A 271 15.03 7.44 16.46
C GLY A 271 15.65 7.41 17.83
N THR A 272 15.60 6.23 18.44
CA THR A 272 16.17 5.94 19.76
C THR A 272 17.11 4.75 19.66
N VAL A 273 18.28 4.86 20.27
CA VAL A 273 19.32 3.82 20.29
C VAL A 273 19.59 3.40 21.71
N ASP A 274 19.69 2.09 21.94
CA ASP A 274 20.15 1.54 23.21
C ASP A 274 21.64 1.84 23.38
N ASN A 275 22.00 2.48 24.50
CA ASN A 275 23.37 2.93 24.76
C ASN A 275 24.36 1.77 24.97
N THR A 276 23.87 0.55 25.20
CA THR A 276 24.67 -0.66 25.45
C THR A 276 24.87 -1.46 24.17
N THR A 277 23.80 -1.75 23.43
CA THR A 277 23.85 -2.57 22.22
C THR A 277 24.14 -1.75 20.97
N GLY A 278 23.85 -0.44 20.99
CA GLY A 278 23.98 0.43 19.83
C GLY A 278 22.95 0.12 18.73
N THR A 279 21.87 -0.58 19.07
CA THR A 279 20.76 -0.92 18.15
C THR A 279 19.58 0.02 18.36
N LEU A 280 18.76 0.19 17.33
CA LEU A 280 17.47 0.87 17.48
C LEU A 280 16.63 0.15 18.53
N THR A 281 15.94 0.92 19.36
CA THR A 281 14.98 0.40 20.34
C THR A 281 13.54 0.45 19.84
N ALA A 282 13.30 1.19 18.77
CA ALA A 282 12.04 1.25 18.04
C ALA A 282 12.28 1.60 16.57
N PRO A 283 11.27 1.38 15.71
CA PRO A 283 11.32 1.83 14.32
C PRO A 283 11.66 3.32 14.20
N LEU A 284 12.44 3.66 13.18
CA LEU A 284 12.71 5.05 12.83
C LEU A 284 11.42 5.73 12.38
N PHE A 285 11.22 6.95 12.84
CA PHE A 285 10.23 7.83 12.24
C PHE A 285 10.91 8.69 11.18
N TYR A 286 10.29 8.79 10.01
CA TYR A 286 10.83 9.47 8.84
C TYR A 286 9.85 10.52 8.32
N VAL A 287 10.36 11.71 8.01
CA VAL A 287 9.63 12.77 7.29
C VAL A 287 10.51 13.25 6.15
N GLY A 288 10.05 13.09 4.90
CA GLY A 288 10.72 13.66 3.74
C GLY A 288 10.26 15.10 3.49
N ALA A 289 11.21 16.03 3.33
CA ALA A 289 10.95 17.43 2.97
C ALA A 289 12.24 18.19 2.62
N ASP A 290 12.11 19.38 2.06
CA ASP A 290 13.26 20.20 1.66
C ASP A 290 13.76 21.07 2.83
N GLU A 291 12.82 21.59 3.62
CA GLU A 291 13.14 22.31 4.84
C GLU A 291 12.31 21.81 6.02
N PHE A 292 12.92 21.93 7.20
CA PHE A 292 12.35 21.48 8.46
C PHE A 292 12.58 22.53 9.53
N GLN A 293 11.59 22.71 10.41
CA GLN A 293 11.79 23.25 11.74
C GLN A 293 11.36 22.20 12.74
N TYR A 294 12.08 22.08 13.85
CA TYR A 294 11.68 21.18 14.92
C TYR A 294 12.01 21.72 16.30
N GLN A 295 11.33 21.18 17.31
CA GLN A 295 11.61 21.41 18.71
C GLN A 295 11.62 20.07 19.45
N LEU A 296 12.65 19.87 20.27
CA LEU A 296 12.78 18.70 21.12
C LEU A 296 12.40 19.04 22.56
N ARG A 297 11.61 18.16 23.18
CA ARG A 297 11.27 18.22 24.60
C ARG A 297 11.40 16.85 25.22
N SER A 298 11.61 16.80 26.53
CA SER A 298 11.65 15.54 27.26
C SER A 298 11.26 15.70 28.71
N GLY A 299 10.96 14.55 29.31
CA GLY A 299 10.71 14.43 30.74
C GLY A 299 11.13 13.04 31.21
N ASP A 300 10.55 12.62 32.34
CA ASP A 300 10.90 11.34 32.95
C ASP A 300 10.38 10.17 32.11
N GLY A 301 11.29 9.51 31.39
CA GLY A 301 10.99 8.35 30.55
C GLY A 301 10.22 8.64 29.25
N TRP A 302 10.18 9.89 28.79
CA TRP A 302 9.54 10.25 27.51
C TRP A 302 10.30 11.36 26.77
N ALA A 303 10.14 11.41 25.46
CA ALA A 303 10.63 12.49 24.61
C ALA A 303 9.58 12.89 23.56
N GLU A 304 9.57 14.14 23.15
CA GLU A 304 8.61 14.70 22.19
C GLU A 304 9.37 15.48 21.12
N VAL A 305 9.11 15.18 19.86
CA VAL A 305 9.61 15.94 18.70
C VAL A 305 8.43 16.62 18.03
N ARG A 306 8.46 17.93 17.99
CA ARG A 306 7.53 18.75 17.20
C ARG A 306 8.23 19.14 15.93
N TYR A 307 7.55 19.07 14.80
CA TYR A 307 8.13 19.49 13.54
C TYR A 307 7.13 20.20 12.65
N THR A 308 7.64 21.12 11.83
CA THR A 308 7.04 21.52 10.56
C THR A 308 8.02 21.16 9.46
N ALA A 309 7.50 20.78 8.32
CA ALA A 309 8.27 20.39 7.16
C ALA A 309 7.53 20.87 5.91
N TRP A 310 8.27 21.28 4.90
CA TRP A 310 7.67 21.57 3.60
C TRP A 310 8.55 21.10 2.46
N GLN A 311 7.89 20.55 1.45
CA GLN A 311 8.51 20.09 0.23
C GLN A 311 7.96 20.92 -0.93
N MET A 312 8.84 21.44 -1.77
CA MET A 312 8.47 22.08 -3.02
C MET A 312 8.66 21.07 -4.15
N TYR A 313 7.57 20.56 -4.70
CA TYR A 313 7.63 19.64 -5.82
C TYR A 313 6.80 20.19 -6.98
N GLN A 314 7.45 20.43 -8.12
CA GLN A 314 6.83 20.95 -9.35
C GLN A 314 6.06 22.27 -9.16
N GLY A 315 6.58 23.14 -8.28
CA GLY A 315 5.95 24.44 -7.98
C GLY A 315 4.77 24.37 -7.01
N ILE A 316 4.43 23.16 -6.52
CA ILE A 316 3.43 22.93 -5.48
C ILE A 316 4.15 22.70 -4.15
N LEU A 317 3.74 23.45 -3.13
CA LEU A 317 4.20 23.27 -1.76
C LEU A 317 3.37 22.19 -1.07
N TYR A 318 4.04 21.18 -0.51
CA TYR A 318 3.48 20.11 0.30
C TYR A 318 3.87 20.32 1.77
N PRO A 319 3.03 21.05 2.55
CA PRO A 319 3.28 21.29 3.95
C PRO A 319 2.93 20.06 4.80
N GLN A 320 3.70 19.87 5.86
CA GLN A 320 3.52 18.83 6.87
C GLN A 320 3.87 19.39 8.24
N ALA A 321 3.20 18.90 9.28
CA ALA A 321 3.62 19.15 10.65
C ALA A 321 3.10 18.03 11.55
N GLY A 322 3.74 17.87 12.70
CA GLY A 322 3.32 16.86 13.64
C GLY A 322 4.00 16.93 14.98
N VAL A 323 3.47 16.15 15.90
CA VAL A 323 4.07 15.88 17.20
C VAL A 323 4.24 14.39 17.36
N LEU A 324 5.49 13.99 17.54
CA LEU A 324 5.90 12.63 17.81
C LEU A 324 6.19 12.50 19.29
N LEU A 325 5.66 11.46 19.91
CA LEU A 325 5.91 11.13 21.29
C LEU A 325 6.61 9.78 21.36
N TRP A 326 7.78 9.77 21.98
CA TRP A 326 8.43 8.58 22.50
C TRP A 326 7.96 8.35 23.93
N ASP A 327 7.26 7.26 24.18
CA ASP A 327 6.76 6.91 25.51
C ASP A 327 7.75 6.10 26.36
N GLY A 328 8.90 5.72 25.79
CA GLY A 328 9.87 4.81 26.40
C GLY A 328 9.98 3.46 25.68
N SER A 329 9.02 3.14 24.81
CA SER A 329 8.93 1.86 24.09
C SER A 329 8.64 1.97 22.60
N VAL A 330 7.78 2.89 22.18
CA VAL A 330 7.38 3.08 20.78
C VAL A 330 7.17 4.56 20.47
N TRP A 331 7.38 4.93 19.21
CA TRP A 331 7.02 6.25 18.69
C TRP A 331 5.53 6.29 18.32
N GLN A 332 4.84 7.36 18.73
CA GLN A 332 3.44 7.60 18.42
C GLN A 332 3.26 9.00 17.84
N ARG A 333 2.38 9.17 16.84
CA ARG A 333 2.01 10.49 16.34
C ARG A 333 0.80 10.98 17.13
N ILE A 334 1.01 11.92 18.03
CA ILE A 334 -0.07 12.44 18.89
C ILE A 334 -0.77 13.67 18.31
N TRP A 335 -0.22 14.27 17.25
CA TRP A 335 -0.85 15.36 16.49
C TRP A 335 -0.24 15.45 15.07
N PRO A 336 -1.00 15.83 14.03
CA PRO A 336 -2.43 16.08 14.00
C PRO A 336 -3.24 14.83 14.36
N ASP A 337 -4.39 15.08 14.96
CA ASP A 337 -5.32 14.09 15.49
C ASP A 337 -6.15 13.50 14.35
N VAL A 338 -5.44 12.84 13.44
CA VAL A 338 -5.97 12.17 12.26
C VAL A 338 -5.18 10.89 12.09
N GLY A 339 -5.89 9.77 11.90
CA GLY A 339 -5.26 8.50 11.56
C GLY A 339 -4.36 8.62 10.32
N ASN A 340 -3.43 7.68 10.16
CA ASN A 340 -2.37 7.77 9.15
C ASN A 340 -2.91 7.97 7.72
N GLU A 341 -4.00 7.28 7.36
CA GLU A 341 -4.64 7.36 6.04
C GLU A 341 -5.20 8.74 5.70
N TRP A 342 -5.54 9.55 6.71
CA TRP A 342 -6.14 10.87 6.53
C TRP A 342 -5.15 12.01 6.74
N TYR A 343 -3.90 11.69 7.11
CA TYR A 343 -2.90 12.71 7.42
C TYR A 343 -2.61 13.64 6.24
N LEU A 344 -2.46 13.09 5.03
CA LEU A 344 -2.20 13.92 3.84
C LEU A 344 -3.42 14.79 3.50
N SER A 345 -4.63 14.22 3.58
CA SER A 345 -5.89 14.93 3.37
C SER A 345 -6.09 16.07 4.39
N TYR A 346 -5.61 15.90 5.62
CA TYR A 346 -5.64 16.95 6.64
C TYR A 346 -4.86 18.19 6.19
N TRP A 347 -3.74 18.02 5.49
CA TRP A 347 -2.92 19.13 5.01
C TRP A 347 -3.45 19.81 3.73
N VAL A 348 -4.47 19.24 3.07
CA VAL A 348 -5.09 19.88 1.90
C VAL A 348 -5.68 21.24 2.30
N GLY A 349 -5.19 22.29 1.64
CA GLY A 349 -5.61 23.67 1.91
C GLY A 349 -5.03 24.27 3.20
N ARG A 350 -4.03 23.61 3.83
CA ARG A 350 -3.46 24.02 5.12
C ARG A 350 -1.94 24.02 5.10
N THR A 351 -1.34 24.92 5.85
CA THR A 351 0.08 24.87 6.23
C THR A 351 0.23 25.23 7.70
N ALA A 352 1.38 24.92 8.31
CA ALA A 352 1.62 25.18 9.72
C ALA A 352 2.95 25.87 9.99
N GLU A 353 2.94 26.77 10.98
CA GLU A 353 4.14 27.38 11.54
C GLU A 353 4.32 26.90 12.99
N LEU A 354 5.56 26.55 13.35
CA LEU A 354 5.93 26.16 14.71
C LEU A 354 6.30 27.39 15.53
N GLY A 355 5.58 27.63 16.62
CA GLY A 355 5.87 28.71 17.57
C GLY A 355 6.17 28.19 18.97
N ASP A 356 6.53 29.10 19.87
CA ASP A 356 6.77 28.77 21.28
C ASP A 356 5.50 28.27 22.00
N ASP A 357 4.33 28.76 21.56
CA ASP A 357 3.02 28.47 22.16
C ASP A 357 2.27 27.29 21.52
N GLY A 358 2.85 26.64 20.49
CA GLY A 358 2.23 25.53 19.76
C GLY A 358 2.34 25.69 18.24
N PHE A 359 1.29 25.31 17.51
CA PHE A 359 1.22 25.45 16.04
C PHE A 359 0.19 26.48 15.62
N SER A 360 0.52 27.29 14.62
CA SER A 360 -0.44 28.16 13.92
C SER A 360 -0.73 27.57 12.55
N LEU A 361 -2.00 27.33 12.23
CA LEU A 361 -2.42 26.75 10.96
C LEU A 361 -2.99 27.84 10.06
N TYR A 362 -2.53 27.90 8.82
CA TYR A 362 -2.94 28.88 7.82
C TYR A 362 -3.55 28.22 6.60
N ALA A 363 -4.44 28.94 5.92
CA ALA A 363 -4.97 28.52 4.63
C ALA A 363 -3.89 28.61 3.55
N THR A 364 -3.97 27.74 2.55
CA THR A 364 -3.08 27.78 1.38
C THR A 364 -3.83 28.11 0.10
N ASP A 365 -3.12 28.66 -0.88
CA ASP A 365 -3.62 28.83 -2.25
C ASP A 365 -3.50 27.52 -3.06
N GLU A 366 -3.83 27.59 -4.36
CA GLU A 366 -3.76 26.47 -5.30
C GLU A 366 -2.34 25.91 -5.50
N ASN A 367 -1.30 26.68 -5.15
CA ASN A 367 0.10 26.26 -5.23
C ASN A 367 0.62 25.77 -3.85
N GLY A 368 -0.26 25.61 -2.86
CA GLY A 368 0.11 25.21 -1.50
C GLY A 368 0.78 26.32 -0.69
N SER A 369 0.90 27.54 -1.23
CA SER A 369 1.53 28.66 -0.52
C SER A 369 0.58 29.28 0.50
N SER A 370 1.11 29.68 1.66
CA SER A 370 0.29 30.34 2.71
C SER A 370 -0.37 31.62 2.19
N THR A 371 -1.68 31.74 2.36
CA THR A 371 -2.41 32.99 2.08
C THR A 371 -2.26 34.02 3.20
N GLY A 372 -1.70 33.61 4.35
CA GLY A 372 -1.65 34.38 5.59
C GLY A 372 -2.97 34.40 6.37
N GLU A 373 -4.03 33.74 5.88
CA GLU A 373 -5.27 33.58 6.63
C GLU A 373 -5.10 32.52 7.73
N LEU A 374 -5.13 32.94 8.99
CA LEU A 374 -5.08 32.04 10.14
C LEU A 374 -6.39 31.25 10.24
N LEU A 375 -6.29 29.92 10.14
CA LEU A 375 -7.41 29.00 10.31
C LEU A 375 -7.64 28.70 11.80
N THR A 376 -6.59 28.27 12.50
CA THR A 376 -6.66 27.89 13.91
C THR A 376 -5.28 27.87 14.55
N THR A 377 -5.24 27.75 15.88
CA THR A 377 -4.01 27.54 16.65
C THR A 377 -4.16 26.30 17.51
N VAL A 378 -3.14 25.45 17.52
CA VAL A 378 -3.06 24.30 18.42
C VAL A 378 -2.10 24.67 19.53
N SER A 379 -2.65 24.84 20.72
CA SER A 379 -1.94 25.36 21.88
C SER A 379 -1.08 24.30 22.58
N ASN A 380 -0.10 24.77 23.34
CA ASN A 380 0.66 23.91 24.26
C ASN A 380 -0.20 23.16 25.28
N GLU A 381 -1.37 23.70 25.65
CA GLU A 381 -2.30 23.06 26.59
C GLU A 381 -2.98 21.85 25.92
N GLU A 382 -3.45 22.00 24.68
CA GLU A 382 -4.02 20.90 23.90
C GLU A 382 -2.98 19.80 23.64
N LEU A 383 -1.76 20.18 23.23
CA LEU A 383 -0.65 19.23 23.06
C LEU A 383 -0.29 18.51 24.36
N ALA A 384 -0.41 19.19 25.51
CA ALA A 384 -0.16 18.58 26.82
C ALA A 384 -1.22 17.53 27.17
N LEU A 385 -2.50 17.75 26.84
CA LEU A 385 -3.58 16.78 27.04
C LEU A 385 -3.39 15.53 26.16
N LEU A 386 -3.02 15.72 24.89
CA LEU A 386 -2.70 14.63 23.96
C LEU A 386 -1.54 13.78 24.50
N ARG A 387 -0.46 14.43 24.96
CA ARG A 387 0.68 13.74 25.60
C ARG A 387 0.27 13.04 26.89
N GLU A 388 -0.51 13.68 27.76
CA GLU A 388 -1.01 13.04 29.00
C GLU A 388 -1.75 11.75 28.68
N GLY A 389 -2.62 11.79 27.67
CA GLY A 389 -3.41 10.65 27.25
C GLY A 389 -2.54 9.49 26.74
N ALA A 390 -1.57 9.77 25.87
CA ALA A 390 -0.64 8.76 25.36
C ALA A 390 0.26 8.16 26.47
N LEU A 391 0.79 9.01 27.37
CA LEU A 391 1.60 8.54 28.50
C LEU A 391 0.79 7.72 29.51
N TYR A 392 -0.50 8.03 29.69
CA TYR A 392 -1.39 7.24 30.53
C TYR A 392 -1.56 5.82 29.99
N SER A 393 -1.76 5.69 28.68
CA SER A 393 -1.93 4.39 28.01
C SER A 393 -0.69 3.50 28.07
N ARG A 394 0.51 4.06 28.32
CA ARG A 394 1.79 3.35 28.23
C ARG A 394 1.87 2.09 29.09
N ASP A 395 1.31 2.13 30.29
CA ASP A 395 1.48 1.07 31.29
C ASP A 395 0.47 -0.09 31.15
N LEU A 396 -0.28 -0.13 30.04
CA LEU A 396 -1.20 -1.23 29.72
C LEU A 396 -0.42 -2.52 29.38
N ASP A 397 -0.91 -3.66 29.87
CA ASP A 397 -0.31 -4.99 29.68
C ASP A 397 -0.62 -5.55 28.27
N ILE A 398 -0.10 -4.87 27.24
CA ILE A 398 -0.27 -5.20 25.82
C ILE A 398 0.97 -4.81 25.02
N SER A 399 1.11 -5.34 23.80
CA SER A 399 2.16 -4.92 22.85
C SER A 399 2.13 -3.40 22.64
N PRO A 400 3.27 -2.69 22.78
CA PRO A 400 3.35 -1.26 22.48
C PRO A 400 2.87 -0.90 21.07
N THR A 401 3.12 -1.76 20.09
CA THR A 401 2.68 -1.59 18.69
C THR A 401 1.16 -1.60 18.58
N VAL A 402 0.51 -2.61 19.17
CA VAL A 402 -0.96 -2.73 19.19
C VAL A 402 -1.60 -1.52 19.88
N ARG A 403 -1.04 -1.11 21.03
CA ARG A 403 -1.51 0.09 21.75
C ARG A 403 -1.42 1.34 20.90
N ALA A 404 -0.25 1.58 20.29
CA ALA A 404 -0.01 2.75 19.44
C ALA A 404 -0.99 2.79 18.25
N ALA A 405 -1.19 1.65 17.58
CA ALA A 405 -2.13 1.57 16.46
C ALA A 405 -3.57 1.91 16.88
N ILE A 406 -4.04 1.40 18.02
CA ILE A 406 -5.38 1.72 18.55
C ILE A 406 -5.49 3.20 18.91
N GLN A 407 -4.47 3.74 19.57
CA GLN A 407 -4.42 5.15 19.96
C GLN A 407 -4.51 6.06 18.72
N ASP A 408 -3.71 5.77 17.68
CA ASP A 408 -3.69 6.53 16.44
C ASP A 408 -5.02 6.42 15.66
N ALA A 409 -5.68 5.26 15.69
CA ALA A 409 -6.97 5.07 15.01
C ALA A 409 -8.15 5.75 15.72
N LEU A 410 -8.11 5.85 17.06
CA LEU A 410 -9.13 6.53 17.86
C LEU A 410 -8.90 8.05 17.98
N ALA A 411 -7.84 8.58 17.38
CA ALA A 411 -7.42 9.97 17.46
C ALA A 411 -8.48 10.93 16.88
N SER A 412 -9.48 11.26 17.71
CA SER A 412 -10.49 12.29 17.50
C SER A 412 -10.47 13.35 18.63
N GLY A 413 -9.41 13.35 19.44
CA GLY A 413 -9.12 14.38 20.43
C GLY A 413 -8.09 13.91 21.45
N PRO A 414 -7.97 14.60 22.59
CA PRO A 414 -7.21 14.09 23.72
C PRO A 414 -7.90 12.85 24.28
N ILE A 415 -7.36 11.68 23.95
CA ILE A 415 -7.87 10.38 24.38
C ILE A 415 -6.85 9.65 25.28
N ARG A 416 -7.34 8.74 26.11
CA ARG A 416 -6.49 7.77 26.82
C ARG A 416 -7.14 6.40 26.85
N LEU A 417 -6.34 5.38 26.61
CA LEU A 417 -6.76 3.99 26.69
C LEU A 417 -6.69 3.57 28.16
N THR A 418 -7.79 3.03 28.67
CA THR A 418 -7.94 2.62 30.07
C THR A 418 -7.84 1.11 30.24
N ALA A 419 -8.23 0.33 29.23
CA ALA A 419 -7.99 -1.10 29.15
C ALA A 419 -7.99 -1.57 27.70
N ILE A 420 -7.17 -2.59 27.41
CA ILE A 420 -7.21 -3.36 26.17
C ILE A 420 -7.24 -4.83 26.59
N THR A 421 -8.33 -5.54 26.25
CA THR A 421 -8.53 -6.93 26.69
C THR A 421 -8.70 -7.83 25.46
N PRO A 422 -7.94 -8.94 25.33
CA PRO A 422 -8.15 -9.91 24.25
C PRO A 422 -9.58 -10.44 24.27
N ALA A 423 -10.32 -10.26 23.18
CA ALA A 423 -11.69 -10.75 22.99
C ALA A 423 -11.75 -12.12 22.29
N GLY A 424 -10.68 -12.49 21.58
CA GLY A 424 -10.54 -13.78 20.89
C GLY A 424 -10.03 -13.61 19.46
N ALA A 425 -10.14 -14.69 18.67
CA ALA A 425 -9.87 -14.67 17.24
C ALA A 425 -11.15 -14.98 16.47
N TYR A 426 -11.52 -14.12 15.53
CA TYR A 426 -12.77 -14.16 14.78
C TYR A 426 -12.47 -13.94 13.30
N SER A 427 -12.99 -14.78 12.41
CA SER A 427 -12.72 -14.69 10.96
C SER A 427 -11.24 -14.51 10.55
N GLY A 428 -10.31 -15.07 11.34
CA GLY A 428 -8.86 -14.97 11.12
C GLY A 428 -8.21 -13.67 11.61
N LEU A 429 -8.97 -12.80 12.30
CA LEU A 429 -8.49 -11.57 12.93
C LEU A 429 -8.27 -11.78 14.42
N GLU A 430 -7.25 -11.13 14.97
CA GLU A 430 -7.10 -10.95 16.41
C GLU A 430 -7.95 -9.76 16.87
N VAL A 431 -8.79 -9.96 17.88
CA VAL A 431 -9.75 -8.96 18.31
C VAL A 431 -9.52 -8.58 19.75
N TYR A 432 -9.47 -7.28 20.02
CA TYR A 432 -9.30 -6.70 21.35
C TYR A 432 -10.48 -5.81 21.69
N GLN A 433 -11.08 -6.00 22.86
CA GLN A 433 -12.00 -5.01 23.42
C GLN A 433 -11.20 -3.82 23.94
N VAL A 434 -11.63 -2.62 23.61
CA VAL A 434 -10.95 -1.36 23.95
C VAL A 434 -11.84 -0.54 24.87
N ASP A 435 -11.33 -0.18 26.04
CA ASP A 435 -11.94 0.81 26.91
C ASP A 435 -11.12 2.09 26.90
N TRP A 436 -11.74 3.21 26.57
CA TRP A 436 -11.06 4.48 26.44
C TRP A 436 -11.88 5.65 26.96
N GLU A 437 -11.18 6.73 27.28
CA GLU A 437 -11.76 7.99 27.71
C GLU A 437 -11.34 9.12 26.76
N MET A 438 -12.25 10.07 26.54
CA MET A 438 -12.00 11.30 25.79
C MET A 438 -12.10 12.48 26.75
N TYR A 439 -11.19 13.45 26.63
CA TYR A 439 -11.26 14.69 27.38
C TYR A 439 -12.31 15.62 26.77
N ALA A 440 -13.41 15.84 27.50
CA ALA A 440 -14.50 16.73 27.09
C ALA A 440 -15.16 17.37 28.31
N ASN A 441 -15.63 18.61 28.19
CA ASN A 441 -16.24 19.37 29.28
C ASN A 441 -15.37 19.43 30.55
N ASP A 442 -14.07 19.70 30.37
CA ASP A 442 -13.06 19.80 31.44
C ASP A 442 -12.88 18.52 32.28
N ALA A 443 -13.21 17.36 31.71
CA ALA A 443 -13.04 16.06 32.37
C ALA A 443 -12.80 14.94 31.36
N TRP A 444 -12.10 13.89 31.82
CA TRP A 444 -12.03 12.61 31.11
C TRP A 444 -13.38 11.89 31.22
N GLN A 445 -13.96 11.50 30.09
CA GLN A 445 -15.24 10.80 29.99
C GLN A 445 -15.09 9.47 29.29
N SER A 446 -15.67 8.40 29.83
CA SER A 446 -15.64 7.08 29.20
C SER A 446 -16.49 7.04 27.93
N MET A 447 -15.90 6.46 26.88
CA MET A 447 -16.53 6.30 25.57
C MET A 447 -17.10 4.89 25.36
N SER A 448 -16.81 3.96 26.26
CA SER A 448 -17.35 2.60 26.25
C SER A 448 -18.74 2.56 26.89
N ILE A 449 -19.70 1.97 26.17
CA ILE A 449 -21.04 1.65 26.69
C ILE A 449 -21.17 0.12 26.72
N ALA A 450 -21.77 -0.42 27.79
CA ALA A 450 -21.80 -1.87 28.03
C ALA A 450 -22.46 -2.70 26.91
N ASP A 451 -23.45 -2.13 26.21
CA ASP A 451 -24.21 -2.85 25.17
C ASP A 451 -23.52 -2.82 23.80
N THR A 452 -22.62 -1.85 23.57
CA THR A 452 -21.89 -1.66 22.31
C THR A 452 -20.45 -1.24 22.59
N PRO A 453 -19.63 -2.13 23.16
CA PRO A 453 -18.21 -1.86 23.41
C PRO A 453 -17.44 -1.63 22.12
N TRP A 454 -16.29 -0.98 22.25
CA TRP A 454 -15.34 -0.78 21.15
C TRP A 454 -14.45 -2.01 20.98
N TYR A 455 -14.20 -2.37 19.74
CA TYR A 455 -13.29 -3.45 19.37
C TYR A 455 -12.28 -2.96 18.34
N ALA A 456 -11.03 -3.35 18.53
CA ALA A 456 -9.95 -3.21 17.57
C ALA A 456 -9.65 -4.55 16.91
N PHE A 457 -9.51 -4.54 15.59
CA PHE A 457 -9.38 -5.72 14.76
C PHE A 457 -8.02 -5.72 14.07
N PHE A 458 -7.19 -6.71 14.37
CA PHE A 458 -5.85 -6.84 13.83
C PHE A 458 -5.76 -8.04 12.90
N ASP A 459 -4.96 -7.93 11.85
CA ASP A 459 -4.47 -9.12 11.17
C ASP A 459 -3.47 -9.89 12.07
N GLY A 460 -3.16 -11.13 11.70
CA GLY A 460 -2.19 -11.94 12.44
C GLY A 460 -0.73 -11.42 12.38
N GLN A 461 -0.50 -10.20 11.89
CA GLN A 461 0.79 -9.52 11.78
C GLN A 461 0.83 -8.20 12.57
N GLU A 462 -0.08 -8.02 13.54
CA GLU A 462 -0.23 -6.78 14.33
C GLU A 462 -0.60 -5.53 13.48
N THR A 463 -1.14 -5.71 12.27
CA THR A 463 -1.67 -4.59 11.48
C THR A 463 -3.12 -4.33 11.86
N LEU A 464 -3.41 -3.13 12.35
CA LEU A 464 -4.77 -2.71 12.66
C LEU A 464 -5.57 -2.51 11.37
N LEU A 465 -6.68 -3.23 11.25
CA LEU A 465 -7.61 -3.10 10.12
C LEU A 465 -8.72 -2.09 10.41
N ASP A 466 -9.24 -2.08 11.64
CA ASP A 466 -10.27 -1.12 12.05
C ASP A 466 -10.49 -1.07 13.58
N VAL A 467 -11.10 0.01 14.06
CA VAL A 467 -11.62 0.17 15.42
C VAL A 467 -13.07 0.66 15.37
N ARG A 468 -14.03 -0.18 15.79
CA ARG A 468 -15.47 0.18 15.76
C ARG A 468 -16.25 -0.45 16.91
N THR A 469 -17.45 0.08 17.16
CA THR A 469 -18.36 -0.49 18.16
C THR A 469 -19.07 -1.74 17.64
N SER A 470 -19.26 -2.75 18.49
CA SER A 470 -20.07 -3.93 18.16
C SER A 470 -20.78 -4.49 19.40
N ALA A 471 -21.94 -5.11 19.22
CA ALA A 471 -22.55 -5.91 20.26
C ALA A 471 -21.79 -7.24 20.40
N PRO A 472 -21.54 -7.76 21.63
CA PRO A 472 -20.75 -8.98 21.81
C PRO A 472 -21.26 -10.20 21.01
N GLU A 473 -22.58 -10.32 20.83
CA GLU A 473 -23.20 -11.38 20.04
C GLU A 473 -23.00 -11.25 18.52
N ALA A 474 -22.68 -10.05 18.02
CA ALA A 474 -22.47 -9.74 16.61
C ALA A 474 -20.97 -9.63 16.25
N LEU A 475 -20.07 -9.97 17.18
CA LEU A 475 -18.63 -9.75 17.01
C LEU A 475 -18.02 -10.56 15.87
N GLU A 476 -18.45 -11.81 15.67
CA GLU A 476 -17.98 -12.62 14.53
C GLU A 476 -18.42 -12.01 13.18
N GLU A 477 -19.64 -11.50 13.10
CA GLU A 477 -20.13 -10.83 11.88
C GLU A 477 -19.39 -9.52 11.63
N THR A 478 -19.10 -8.77 12.69
CA THR A 478 -18.31 -7.54 12.60
C THR A 478 -16.87 -7.83 12.14
N ALA A 479 -16.23 -8.86 12.68
CA ALA A 479 -14.88 -9.27 12.28
C ALA A 479 -14.85 -9.71 10.81
N LEU A 480 -15.86 -10.47 10.35
CA LEU A 480 -16.01 -10.83 8.95
C LEU A 480 -16.14 -9.60 8.05
N ALA A 481 -16.92 -8.61 8.48
CA ALA A 481 -17.09 -7.35 7.75
C ALA A 481 -15.76 -6.60 7.61
N VAL A 482 -15.03 -6.43 8.72
CA VAL A 482 -13.72 -5.76 8.74
C VAL A 482 -12.70 -6.50 7.86
N ARG A 483 -12.64 -7.84 7.95
CA ARG A 483 -11.66 -8.66 7.20
C ARG A 483 -11.74 -8.43 5.69
N TRP A 484 -12.95 -8.19 5.18
CA TRP A 484 -13.23 -8.12 3.75
C TRP A 484 -13.70 -6.73 3.30
N GLY A 485 -13.55 -5.70 4.15
CA GLY A 485 -13.98 -4.34 3.83
C GLY A 485 -15.48 -4.21 3.54
N LEU A 486 -16.31 -5.08 4.12
CA LEU A 486 -17.76 -5.09 3.90
C LEU A 486 -18.43 -4.08 4.85
N THR A 487 -19.48 -3.43 4.37
CA THR A 487 -20.35 -2.65 5.25
C THR A 487 -21.28 -3.54 6.07
N ASP A 488 -21.87 -4.55 5.45
CA ASP A 488 -22.71 -5.55 6.12
C ASP A 488 -22.59 -6.92 5.41
N PRO A 489 -22.09 -7.97 6.09
CA PRO A 489 -21.95 -9.30 5.49
C PRO A 489 -23.28 -9.96 5.05
N GLU A 490 -24.42 -9.55 5.61
CA GLU A 490 -25.73 -10.08 5.18
C GLU A 490 -26.07 -9.67 3.74
N TYR A 491 -25.55 -8.52 3.29
CA TYR A 491 -25.71 -7.97 1.95
C TYR A 491 -24.42 -8.11 1.13
N ALA A 492 -23.78 -9.27 1.25
CA ALA A 492 -22.59 -9.64 0.50
C ALA A 492 -22.76 -11.02 -0.17
N LEU A 493 -21.98 -11.26 -1.21
CA LEU A 493 -21.80 -12.55 -1.85
C LEU A 493 -20.45 -13.15 -1.50
N THR A 494 -20.35 -14.46 -1.62
CA THR A 494 -19.14 -15.24 -1.36
C THR A 494 -19.13 -16.48 -2.24
N ASP A 495 -18.03 -17.23 -2.25
CA ASP A 495 -17.94 -18.51 -2.93
C ASP A 495 -18.49 -19.67 -2.05
N GLU A 496 -18.51 -20.90 -2.56
CA GLU A 496 -19.00 -22.06 -1.79
C GLU A 496 -18.15 -22.30 -0.52
N THR A 497 -16.86 -21.95 -0.55
CA THR A 497 -15.95 -22.17 0.57
C THR A 497 -15.96 -21.06 1.62
N GLN A 498 -16.66 -19.96 1.34
CA GLN A 498 -16.66 -18.72 2.11
C GLN A 498 -15.26 -18.11 2.30
N SER A 499 -14.36 -18.36 1.35
CA SER A 499 -12.98 -17.90 1.42
C SER A 499 -12.81 -16.45 0.99
N THR A 500 -13.80 -15.88 0.32
CA THR A 500 -13.72 -14.52 -0.25
C THR A 500 -15.10 -13.87 -0.30
N TRP A 501 -15.20 -12.60 0.05
CA TRP A 501 -16.47 -11.89 0.15
C TRP A 501 -16.52 -10.63 -0.71
N TYR A 502 -17.73 -10.32 -1.18
CA TYR A 502 -18.03 -9.25 -2.13
C TYR A 502 -19.25 -8.48 -1.64
N GLY A 503 -19.06 -7.25 -1.19
CA GLY A 503 -20.12 -6.46 -0.55
C GLY A 503 -20.32 -5.09 -1.19
N LEU A 504 -21.46 -4.47 -0.87
CA LEU A 504 -21.75 -3.09 -1.23
C LEU A 504 -20.85 -2.12 -0.46
N THR A 505 -20.66 -0.91 -1.00
CA THR A 505 -20.04 0.26 -0.35
C THR A 505 -18.59 0.11 0.13
N GLY A 506 -17.81 -0.77 -0.50
CA GLY A 506 -16.34 -0.84 -0.39
C GLY A 506 -15.65 -0.55 -1.73
N PRO A 507 -14.30 -0.47 -1.76
CA PRO A 507 -13.53 -0.34 -2.99
C PRO A 507 -13.86 -1.51 -3.93
N ALA A 508 -14.23 -1.21 -5.18
CA ALA A 508 -14.69 -2.21 -6.16
C ALA A 508 -13.54 -3.00 -6.82
N GLU A 509 -12.43 -3.23 -6.11
CA GLU A 509 -11.28 -4.00 -6.60
C GLU A 509 -11.64 -5.49 -6.72
N LEU A 510 -12.12 -5.86 -7.90
CA LEU A 510 -12.72 -7.16 -8.20
C LEU A 510 -12.12 -7.84 -9.43
N ASP A 511 -11.17 -7.15 -10.09
CA ASP A 511 -10.68 -7.47 -11.42
C ASP A 511 -9.84 -8.76 -11.45
N GLU A 512 -9.00 -8.98 -10.42
CA GLU A 512 -8.24 -10.23 -10.28
C GLU A 512 -9.09 -11.40 -9.77
N LEU A 513 -10.12 -11.09 -9.00
CA LEU A 513 -10.82 -12.06 -8.16
C LEU A 513 -11.90 -12.84 -8.94
N LEU A 514 -12.41 -12.25 -10.03
CA LEU A 514 -13.52 -12.80 -10.82
C LEU A 514 -13.12 -13.31 -12.21
N GLY A 515 -11.83 -13.23 -12.56
CA GLY A 515 -11.25 -13.89 -13.72
C GLY A 515 -11.00 -12.99 -14.94
N GLY A 516 -10.52 -11.76 -14.72
CA GLY A 516 -10.05 -10.86 -15.78
C GLY A 516 -10.75 -9.50 -15.79
N ALA A 517 -10.32 -8.61 -16.68
CA ALA A 517 -10.85 -7.25 -16.76
C ALA A 517 -12.35 -7.23 -17.14
N PRO A 518 -13.18 -6.42 -16.47
CA PRO A 518 -14.57 -6.22 -16.86
C PRO A 518 -14.69 -5.48 -18.18
N THR A 519 -15.84 -5.64 -18.83
CA THR A 519 -16.30 -4.62 -19.78
C THR A 519 -16.85 -3.44 -18.99
N VAL A 520 -16.35 -2.23 -19.28
CA VAL A 520 -16.77 -0.99 -18.61
C VAL A 520 -17.70 -0.19 -19.54
N GLU A 521 -18.85 0.21 -19.01
CA GLU A 521 -19.85 1.05 -19.67
C GLU A 521 -20.10 2.30 -18.82
N ALA A 522 -19.85 3.50 -19.35
CA ALA A 522 -20.21 4.73 -18.65
C ALA A 522 -21.74 4.87 -18.55
N LEU A 523 -22.25 5.13 -17.35
CA LEU A 523 -23.68 5.30 -17.09
C LEU A 523 -24.05 6.79 -17.10
N PRO A 524 -25.20 7.17 -17.69
CA PRO A 524 -25.58 8.57 -17.88
C PRO A 524 -26.22 9.20 -16.63
N TYR A 525 -25.87 8.73 -15.44
CA TYR A 525 -26.41 9.23 -14.19
C TYR A 525 -25.74 10.55 -13.79
N GLU A 526 -26.52 11.48 -13.24
CA GLU A 526 -25.99 12.75 -12.76
C GLU A 526 -25.09 12.53 -11.53
N VAL A 527 -24.02 13.31 -11.43
CA VAL A 527 -23.06 13.30 -10.32
C VAL A 527 -22.81 14.73 -9.88
N ASP A 528 -22.94 14.97 -8.58
CA ASP A 528 -22.75 16.30 -8.00
C ASP A 528 -21.27 16.70 -7.86
N GLN A 529 -20.37 15.70 -7.78
CA GLN A 529 -18.94 15.89 -7.58
C GLN A 529 -18.19 15.98 -8.93
N PRO A 530 -17.49 17.10 -9.22
CA PRO A 530 -16.67 17.23 -10.43
C PRO A 530 -15.62 16.11 -10.53
N GLY A 531 -15.46 15.55 -11.74
CA GLY A 531 -14.50 14.46 -12.01
C GLY A 531 -14.97 13.07 -11.57
N SER A 532 -16.12 12.97 -10.89
CA SER A 532 -16.72 11.68 -10.55
C SER A 532 -17.73 11.24 -11.62
N HIS A 533 -17.83 9.95 -11.91
CA HIS A 533 -18.76 9.40 -12.90
C HIS A 533 -19.33 8.05 -12.47
N TRP A 534 -20.51 7.72 -13.00
CA TRP A 534 -21.07 6.38 -12.84
C TRP A 534 -20.60 5.47 -13.97
N GLU A 535 -20.28 4.23 -13.63
CA GLU A 535 -19.98 3.20 -14.61
C GLU A 535 -20.58 1.85 -14.22
N ARG A 536 -20.80 1.02 -15.22
CA ARG A 536 -21.14 -0.38 -15.06
C ARG A 536 -19.94 -1.23 -15.47
N ARG A 537 -19.50 -2.11 -14.58
CA ARG A 537 -18.48 -3.14 -14.85
C ARG A 537 -19.18 -4.48 -15.03
N SER A 538 -18.88 -5.19 -16.11
CA SER A 538 -19.56 -6.45 -16.46
C SER A 538 -18.59 -7.58 -16.78
N TRP A 539 -18.86 -8.75 -16.21
CA TRP A 539 -18.25 -10.04 -16.50
C TRP A 539 -19.31 -11.02 -16.99
N GLU A 540 -18.91 -12.23 -17.39
CA GLU A 540 -19.87 -13.29 -17.69
C GLU A 540 -20.72 -13.63 -16.45
N GLY A 541 -22.01 -13.28 -16.52
CA GLY A 541 -22.98 -13.56 -15.46
C GLY A 541 -22.83 -12.72 -14.19
N LEU A 542 -22.12 -11.59 -14.24
CA LEU A 542 -22.00 -10.65 -13.13
C LEU A 542 -21.91 -9.23 -13.66
N SER A 543 -22.62 -8.29 -13.04
CA SER A 543 -22.47 -6.86 -13.30
C SER A 543 -22.47 -6.06 -12.01
N LEU A 544 -21.74 -4.95 -12.03
CA LEU A 544 -21.59 -4.00 -10.95
C LEU A 544 -21.95 -2.62 -11.47
N GLU A 545 -22.63 -1.81 -10.67
CA GLU A 545 -22.76 -0.37 -10.92
C GLU A 545 -22.02 0.37 -9.82
N CYS A 546 -21.04 1.17 -10.24
CA CYS A 546 -20.09 1.85 -9.37
C CYS A 546 -20.17 3.36 -9.58
N LEU A 547 -20.04 4.11 -8.50
CA LEU A 547 -19.67 5.52 -8.56
C LEU A 547 -18.14 5.58 -8.46
N VAL A 548 -17.47 6.12 -9.47
CA VAL A 548 -16.03 6.36 -9.48
C VAL A 548 -15.79 7.82 -9.11
N HIS A 549 -14.99 8.05 -8.09
CA HIS A 549 -14.60 9.37 -7.63
C HIS A 549 -13.41 9.90 -8.43
N ALA A 550 -13.19 11.22 -8.36
CA ALA A 550 -12.11 11.90 -9.09
C ALA A 550 -10.70 11.42 -8.69
N ASP A 551 -10.54 10.84 -7.49
CA ASP A 551 -9.30 10.24 -7.00
C ASP A 551 -9.09 8.78 -7.45
N GLY A 552 -9.99 8.25 -8.29
CA GLY A 552 -9.96 6.88 -8.80
C GLY A 552 -10.57 5.84 -7.86
N THR A 553 -10.94 6.21 -6.63
CA THR A 553 -11.67 5.29 -5.74
C THR A 553 -13.06 5.02 -6.30
N SER A 554 -13.58 3.82 -6.08
CA SER A 554 -14.89 3.43 -6.62
C SER A 554 -15.75 2.74 -5.58
N TRP A 555 -17.01 3.15 -5.50
CA TRP A 555 -17.97 2.64 -4.53
C TRP A 555 -19.02 1.80 -5.24
N LEU A 556 -19.22 0.58 -4.75
CA LEU A 556 -20.20 -0.35 -5.29
C LEU A 556 -21.62 -0.06 -4.78
N TYR A 557 -22.52 0.32 -5.68
CA TYR A 557 -23.93 0.57 -5.35
C TYR A 557 -24.85 -0.57 -5.73
N ARG A 558 -24.50 -1.32 -6.77
CA ARG A 558 -25.28 -2.47 -7.20
C ARG A 558 -24.39 -3.58 -7.66
N LEU A 559 -24.73 -4.80 -7.24
CA LEU A 559 -24.16 -6.03 -7.76
C LEU A 559 -25.31 -6.92 -8.25
N GLU A 560 -25.19 -7.48 -9.44
CA GLU A 560 -26.15 -8.44 -9.98
C GLU A 560 -25.43 -9.66 -10.55
N THR A 561 -25.87 -10.86 -10.21
CA THR A 561 -25.25 -12.08 -10.69
C THR A 561 -26.25 -13.16 -11.12
N THR A 562 -25.89 -13.87 -12.19
CA THR A 562 -26.49 -15.13 -12.65
C THR A 562 -25.54 -16.32 -12.46
N ARG A 563 -24.37 -16.10 -11.84
CA ARG A 563 -23.37 -17.12 -11.56
C ARG A 563 -23.86 -18.11 -10.48
N PRO A 564 -23.78 -19.43 -10.72
CA PRO A 564 -24.20 -20.43 -9.75
C PRO A 564 -23.16 -20.71 -8.66
N ASP A 565 -21.93 -20.24 -8.83
CA ASP A 565 -20.80 -20.40 -7.91
C ASP A 565 -20.71 -19.29 -6.86
N LEU A 566 -21.63 -18.32 -6.88
CA LEU A 566 -21.77 -17.26 -5.88
C LEU A 566 -22.96 -17.52 -4.95
N PHE A 567 -22.71 -17.32 -3.66
CA PHE A 567 -23.60 -17.62 -2.56
C PHE A 567 -23.78 -16.39 -1.69
N THR A 568 -24.99 -16.19 -1.20
CA THR A 568 -25.25 -15.22 -0.12
C THR A 568 -24.71 -15.73 1.21
N ARG A 569 -24.66 -14.86 2.24
CA ARG A 569 -24.27 -15.22 3.61
C ARG A 569 -24.94 -16.48 4.17
N ARG A 570 -26.19 -16.71 3.78
CA ARG A 570 -27.00 -17.85 4.24
C ARG A 570 -27.04 -19.02 3.25
N GLY A 571 -26.28 -18.95 2.16
CA GLY A 571 -26.11 -20.05 1.20
C GLY A 571 -27.11 -20.08 0.04
N ALA A 572 -27.95 -19.04 -0.13
CA ALA A 572 -28.78 -18.93 -1.34
C ALA A 572 -27.89 -18.61 -2.55
N HIS A 573 -28.14 -19.28 -3.67
CA HIS A 573 -27.36 -19.20 -4.92
C HIS A 573 -28.30 -19.32 -6.13
N VAL A 574 -27.80 -19.01 -7.32
CA VAL A 574 -28.59 -19.13 -8.55
C VAL A 574 -28.98 -20.59 -8.79
N GLY A 575 -30.27 -20.81 -9.07
CA GLY A 575 -30.86 -22.13 -9.29
C GLY A 575 -31.60 -22.71 -8.08
N ILE A 576 -31.42 -22.18 -6.87
CA ILE A 576 -32.12 -22.66 -5.65
C ILE A 576 -33.64 -22.42 -5.75
N PRO A 577 -34.51 -23.33 -5.27
CA PRO A 577 -35.97 -23.14 -5.37
C PRO A 577 -36.49 -22.07 -4.39
N ARG A 578 -37.60 -21.43 -4.74
CA ARG A 578 -38.26 -20.38 -3.93
C ARG A 578 -38.44 -20.76 -2.45
N ALA A 579 -38.85 -22.00 -2.20
CA ALA A 579 -39.14 -22.49 -0.86
C ALA A 579 -37.89 -22.56 0.02
N GLU A 580 -36.72 -22.83 -0.58
CA GLU A 580 -35.44 -22.84 0.14
C GLU A 580 -34.95 -21.42 0.40
N VAL A 581 -35.13 -20.48 -0.53
CA VAL A 581 -34.86 -19.05 -0.26
C VAL A 581 -35.67 -18.57 0.94
N LEU A 582 -36.96 -18.87 1.00
CA LEU A 582 -37.83 -18.50 2.13
C LEU A 582 -37.46 -19.21 3.44
N ALA A 583 -36.82 -20.37 3.37
CA ALA A 583 -36.31 -21.06 4.56
C ALA A 583 -35.04 -20.38 5.10
N LEU A 584 -34.15 -19.92 4.21
CA LEU A 584 -32.94 -19.18 4.55
C LEU A 584 -33.24 -17.73 4.98
N TYR A 585 -34.24 -17.12 4.35
CA TYR A 585 -34.68 -15.75 4.56
C TYR A 585 -36.19 -15.68 4.85
N PRO A 586 -36.65 -16.03 6.07
CA PRO A 586 -38.07 -16.03 6.40
C PRO A 586 -38.73 -14.65 6.34
N ALA A 587 -37.94 -13.58 6.47
CA ALA A 587 -38.40 -12.19 6.36
C ALA A 587 -38.54 -11.71 4.91
N ALA A 588 -38.17 -12.53 3.91
CA ALA A 588 -38.18 -12.09 2.53
C ALA A 588 -39.60 -11.75 2.03
N SER A 589 -39.76 -10.54 1.49
CA SER A 589 -41.02 -10.02 0.96
C SER A 589 -41.12 -10.27 -0.54
N SER A 590 -42.33 -10.56 -1.02
CA SER A 590 -42.64 -10.60 -2.47
C SER A 590 -43.12 -9.24 -3.01
N GLY A 591 -43.07 -8.20 -2.19
CA GLY A 591 -43.38 -6.81 -2.53
C GLY A 591 -42.18 -6.08 -3.15
N SER A 592 -42.26 -4.76 -3.26
CA SER A 592 -41.40 -3.95 -4.13
C SER A 592 -40.23 -3.28 -3.41
N PRO A 593 -39.02 -3.22 -4.01
CA PRO A 593 -38.03 -2.21 -3.62
C PRO A 593 -37.33 -1.50 -4.83
N TRP A 594 -37.92 -1.03 -5.93
CA TRP A 594 -39.23 -0.41 -6.14
C TRP A 594 -39.69 -0.59 -7.61
N ASP A 595 -39.91 -1.86 -7.99
CA ASP A 595 -40.47 -2.34 -9.27
C ASP A 595 -39.59 -2.17 -10.51
N TRP A 596 -38.68 -3.15 -10.66
CA TRP A 596 -37.92 -3.57 -11.86
C TRP A 596 -38.82 -4.07 -13.02
N ASP A 597 -39.89 -3.31 -13.26
CA ASP A 597 -40.90 -3.34 -14.31
C ASP A 597 -41.64 -4.66 -14.60
N GLU A 598 -42.78 -4.78 -13.91
CA GLU A 598 -43.98 -5.54 -14.29
C GLU A 598 -43.83 -7.06 -14.52
N THR A 599 -43.64 -7.80 -13.43
CA THR A 599 -44.61 -8.87 -13.10
C THR A 599 -44.74 -9.01 -11.59
N ALA A 600 -45.78 -8.40 -11.03
CA ALA A 600 -46.18 -8.57 -9.64
C ALA A 600 -46.20 -10.06 -9.24
N GLY A 601 -45.47 -10.42 -8.18
CA GLY A 601 -45.53 -11.73 -7.54
C GLY A 601 -44.42 -12.73 -7.88
N LYS A 602 -43.36 -12.35 -8.61
CA LYS A 602 -42.28 -13.28 -8.98
C LYS A 602 -41.04 -13.20 -8.10
N ASN A 603 -40.54 -12.02 -7.71
CA ASN A 603 -39.25 -11.91 -7.00
C ASN A 603 -39.39 -11.99 -5.46
N LEU A 604 -38.26 -12.12 -4.76
CA LEU A 604 -38.15 -12.05 -3.30
C LEU A 604 -37.11 -11.00 -2.92
N TRP A 605 -37.31 -10.31 -1.79
CA TRP A 605 -36.42 -9.25 -1.33
C TRP A 605 -36.23 -9.32 0.18
N VAL A 606 -35.01 -9.04 0.62
CA VAL A 606 -34.60 -8.93 2.02
C VAL A 606 -33.99 -7.55 2.18
N GLY A 607 -34.43 -6.81 3.19
CA GLY A 607 -34.02 -5.43 3.43
C GLY A 607 -34.98 -4.72 4.37
N PRO A 608 -34.70 -3.47 4.76
CA PRO A 608 -35.63 -2.66 5.54
C PRO A 608 -36.89 -2.33 4.72
N ASP A 609 -37.98 -1.98 5.40
CA ASP A 609 -39.22 -1.51 4.76
C ASP A 609 -39.13 -0.03 4.27
N THR A 610 -37.96 0.61 4.41
CA THR A 610 -37.74 2.05 4.19
C THR A 610 -36.42 2.34 3.48
N ILE A 611 -36.37 3.40 2.67
CA ILE A 611 -35.12 3.99 2.13
C ILE A 611 -34.62 5.06 3.11
N PRO A 612 -33.30 5.20 3.34
CA PRO A 612 -32.19 4.46 2.72
C PRO A 612 -31.87 3.11 3.37
N GLY A 613 -31.14 2.24 2.64
CA GLY A 613 -30.63 0.98 3.17
C GLY A 613 -30.09 0.00 2.12
N PHE A 614 -29.58 -1.14 2.61
CA PHE A 614 -29.11 -2.26 1.79
C PHE A 614 -30.20 -3.30 1.57
N TYR A 615 -30.22 -3.88 0.38
CA TYR A 615 -31.22 -4.85 -0.04
C TYR A 615 -30.59 -6.02 -0.79
N LEU A 616 -31.12 -7.20 -0.54
CA LEU A 616 -30.79 -8.45 -1.23
C LEU A 616 -32.03 -8.94 -1.99
N GLY A 617 -31.91 -9.05 -3.31
CA GLY A 617 -32.97 -9.44 -4.22
C GLY A 617 -32.72 -10.80 -4.86
N PHE A 618 -33.80 -11.58 -5.02
CA PHE A 618 -33.80 -12.85 -5.74
C PHE A 618 -34.81 -12.78 -6.89
N GLN A 619 -34.29 -12.76 -8.13
CA GLN A 619 -35.12 -12.86 -9.32
C GLN A 619 -35.55 -14.31 -9.54
N MET A 620 -36.84 -14.54 -9.75
CA MET A 620 -37.37 -15.91 -9.88
C MET A 620 -37.89 -16.21 -11.28
N GLU A 621 -37.42 -17.33 -11.84
CA GLU A 621 -37.93 -17.88 -13.10
C GLU A 621 -38.23 -19.37 -12.92
N ASN A 622 -39.40 -19.81 -13.40
CA ASN A 622 -39.85 -21.20 -13.30
C ASN A 622 -39.76 -21.80 -11.87
N GLY A 623 -39.93 -20.96 -10.83
CA GLY A 623 -39.89 -21.35 -9.42
C GLY A 623 -38.50 -21.46 -8.79
N ARG A 624 -37.44 -21.07 -9.52
CA ARG A 624 -36.04 -21.08 -9.06
C ARG A 624 -35.42 -19.69 -9.20
N VAL A 625 -34.38 -19.42 -8.42
CA VAL A 625 -33.59 -18.19 -8.54
C VAL A 625 -32.88 -18.18 -9.89
N ALA A 626 -33.09 -17.14 -10.68
CA ALA A 626 -32.41 -16.91 -11.96
C ALA A 626 -31.26 -15.90 -11.82
N ALA A 627 -31.41 -14.93 -10.91
CA ALA A 627 -30.39 -13.94 -10.60
C ALA A 627 -30.48 -13.50 -9.13
N ILE A 628 -29.36 -13.07 -8.56
CA ILE A 628 -29.26 -12.45 -7.23
C ILE A 628 -28.79 -11.01 -7.40
N ARG A 629 -29.31 -10.09 -6.61
CA ARG A 629 -28.93 -8.68 -6.61
C ARG A 629 -28.64 -8.16 -5.22
N LEU A 630 -27.59 -7.38 -5.09
CA LEU A 630 -27.31 -6.52 -3.96
C LEU A 630 -27.58 -5.07 -4.41
N LEU A 631 -28.31 -4.31 -3.61
CA LEU A 631 -28.67 -2.93 -3.91
C LEU A 631 -28.39 -2.05 -2.70
N ASN A 632 -27.74 -0.93 -2.95
CA ASN A 632 -27.60 0.17 -2.03
C ASN A 632 -28.49 1.33 -2.48
N PHE A 633 -29.43 1.74 -1.63
CA PHE A 633 -30.24 2.96 -1.83
C PHE A 633 -29.89 4.05 -0.81
N TYR A 634 -28.62 4.37 -0.62
CA TYR A 634 -28.18 5.62 0.01
C TYR A 634 -28.23 6.77 -1.02
N ASP A 635 -28.78 7.91 -0.61
CA ASP A 635 -28.78 9.18 -1.36
C ASP A 635 -27.50 9.95 -1.02
#